data_AF-A0A3P7EUJ2-F1
#
_entry.id   AF-A0A3P7EUJ2-F1
#
_cell.length_a   1.000
_cell.length_b   1.000
_cell.length_c   1.000
_cell.angle_alpha   90.00
_cell.angle_beta   90.00
_cell.angle_gamma   90.00
#
_symmetry.space_group_name_H-M   'P 1'
#
loop_
_entity.id
_entity.type
_entity.pdbx_description
1 polymer ?
#
loop_
_entity_poly.entity_id
_entity_poly.type
_entity_poly.pdbx_seq_one_letter_code
_entity_poly.pdbx_strand_id
1 'polypeptide(L)'
;MMIIPFRLMCSLTPAMLFFDNALSLLVVLLISVHFLFYSRAVKFIGPFVLMIYTILSRDLSRFFLIYAIFLIGFSQAFYIIFMSCNRQKAEYQNATLSKDTDGIMDHPMEAIMRIFIMTIGEFMVFYRKMVTSCDRTMMIYIGKAMFIIYELFVSVMQLNLLIAMMGRTYDLISGTQTEWKRQWAQVILMLEFSLNPKARLNALLKYSRPIGISKQERAFVVVRKTSDSLSEMEKQFRKKQEQCMREKKRALLKRRLKLFFSSHCFKYATLMLNVKDHASNHLNASMTVGSPADPICRILTDIIISL
;
A
#
# COMPACT_ATOMS: atom_id res chain seq x y z
N MET A 1 8.48 5.16 -15.87
CA MET A 1 9.18 5.77 -17.03
C MET A 1 8.36 5.72 -18.32
N MET A 2 7.47 4.74 -18.52
CA MET A 2 6.58 4.69 -19.71
C MET A 2 5.47 5.75 -19.75
N ILE A 3 5.13 6.39 -18.63
CA ILE A 3 4.07 7.41 -18.57
C ILE A 3 4.41 8.67 -19.39
N ILE A 4 5.66 9.11 -19.35
CA ILE A 4 6.09 10.36 -19.99
C ILE A 4 5.90 10.32 -21.53
N PRO A 5 6.34 9.27 -22.26
CA PRO A 5 6.07 9.19 -23.70
C PRO A 5 4.57 8.97 -24.01
N PHE A 6 3.82 8.26 -23.16
CA PHE A 6 2.38 8.09 -23.33
C PHE A 6 1.62 9.42 -23.25
N ARG A 7 1.98 10.30 -22.30
CA ARG A 7 1.39 11.65 -22.18
C ARG A 7 1.76 12.55 -23.36
N LEU A 8 2.97 12.44 -23.91
CA LEU A 8 3.39 13.20 -25.10
C LEU A 8 2.65 12.75 -26.38
N MET A 9 2.41 11.45 -26.54
CA MET A 9 1.61 10.90 -27.66
C MET A 9 0.14 11.32 -27.60
N CYS A 10 -0.34 11.80 -26.46
CA CYS A 10 -1.73 12.16 -26.20
C CYS A 10 -2.23 13.33 -27.07
N SER A 11 -1.33 14.18 -27.59
CA SER A 11 -1.70 15.27 -28.49
C SER A 11 -2.14 14.81 -29.89
N LEU A 12 -1.89 13.56 -30.28
CA LEU A 12 -2.10 13.10 -31.66
C LEU A 12 -3.54 12.62 -31.94
N THR A 13 -4.31 12.16 -30.94
CA THR A 13 -5.67 11.63 -31.19
C THR A 13 -6.51 11.56 -29.91
N PRO A 14 -7.80 11.95 -29.93
CA PRO A 14 -8.67 11.90 -28.73
C PRO A 14 -8.82 10.49 -28.14
N ALA A 15 -8.70 9.43 -28.96
CA ALA A 15 -8.72 8.04 -28.49
C ALA A 15 -7.57 7.73 -27.52
N MET A 16 -6.37 8.26 -27.76
CA MET A 16 -5.20 8.04 -26.88
C MET A 16 -5.41 8.64 -25.49
N LEU A 17 -6.07 9.80 -25.40
CA LEU A 17 -6.40 10.43 -24.11
C LEU A 17 -7.32 9.56 -23.27
N PHE A 18 -8.31 8.92 -23.89
CA PHE A 18 -9.20 7.98 -23.20
C PHE A 18 -8.41 6.79 -22.62
N PHE A 19 -7.54 6.17 -23.43
CA PHE A 19 -6.71 5.05 -22.99
C PHE A 19 -5.74 5.46 -21.88
N ASP A 20 -5.11 6.63 -21.98
CA ASP A 20 -4.19 7.13 -20.97
C ASP A 20 -4.90 7.42 -19.62
N ASN A 21 -6.10 8.00 -19.66
CA ASN A 21 -6.92 8.17 -18.46
C ASN A 21 -7.34 6.83 -17.85
N ALA A 22 -7.78 5.86 -18.67
CA ALA A 22 -8.15 4.53 -18.20
C ALA A 22 -6.95 3.79 -17.58
N LEU A 23 -5.78 3.85 -18.22
CA LEU A 23 -4.53 3.29 -17.69
C LEU A 23 -4.11 4.00 -16.40
N SER A 24 -4.24 5.32 -16.32
CA SER A 24 -3.95 6.08 -15.10
C SER A 24 -4.85 5.66 -13.94
N LEU A 25 -6.16 5.48 -14.17
CA LEU A 25 -7.09 4.98 -13.16
C LEU A 25 -6.72 3.56 -12.70
N LEU A 26 -6.38 2.68 -13.63
CA LEU A 26 -5.93 1.32 -13.33
C LEU A 26 -4.63 1.34 -12.49
N VAL A 27 -3.67 2.19 -12.84
CA VAL A 27 -2.41 2.32 -12.11
C VAL A 27 -2.65 2.80 -10.68
N VAL A 28 -3.55 3.77 -10.46
CA VAL A 28 -3.89 4.23 -9.11
C VAL A 28 -4.49 3.10 -8.26
N LEU A 29 -5.39 2.29 -8.84
CA LEU A 29 -5.95 1.11 -8.18
C LEU A 29 -4.88 0.03 -7.91
N LEU A 30 -3.97 -0.22 -8.83
CA LEU A 30 -2.90 -1.20 -8.64
C LEU A 30 -1.89 -0.76 -7.58
N ILE A 31 -1.59 0.53 -7.50
CA ILE A 31 -0.70 1.09 -6.46
C ILE A 31 -1.33 0.91 -5.08
N SER A 32 -2.64 1.12 -4.91
CA SER A 32 -3.29 0.92 -3.62
C SER A 32 -3.27 -0.55 -3.18
N VAL A 33 -3.51 -1.49 -4.10
CA VAL A 33 -3.35 -2.93 -3.83
C VAL A 33 -1.90 -3.29 -3.49
N HIS A 34 -0.93 -2.71 -4.18
CA HIS A 34 0.50 -2.92 -3.90
C HIS A 34 0.94 -2.31 -2.56
N PHE A 35 0.31 -1.23 -2.11
CA PHE A 35 0.55 -0.67 -0.78
C PHE A 35 0.07 -1.63 0.33
N LEU A 36 -1.08 -2.30 0.14
CA LEU A 36 -1.55 -3.35 1.04
C LEU A 36 -0.55 -4.51 1.14
N PHE A 37 0.13 -4.85 0.03
CA PHE A 37 1.18 -5.88 0.03
C PHE A 37 2.36 -5.54 0.94
N TYR A 38 2.82 -4.28 0.96
CA TYR A 38 3.90 -3.85 1.87
C TYR A 38 3.45 -3.72 3.33
N SER A 39 2.18 -3.41 3.55
CA SER A 39 1.58 -3.31 4.89
C SER A 39 1.65 -4.65 5.66
N ARG A 40 1.82 -5.77 4.93
CA ARG A 40 2.04 -7.11 5.52
C ARG A 40 3.30 -7.23 6.38
N ALA A 41 4.31 -6.37 6.19
CA ALA A 41 5.54 -6.41 6.97
C ALA A 41 5.38 -5.85 8.40
N VAL A 42 4.28 -5.14 8.69
CA VAL A 42 4.03 -4.55 10.01
C VAL A 42 3.60 -5.64 10.99
N LYS A 43 4.28 -5.75 12.13
CA LYS A 43 4.07 -6.81 13.13
C LYS A 43 2.61 -6.97 13.58
N PHE A 44 1.86 -5.86 13.68
CA PHE A 44 0.46 -5.87 14.12
C PHE A 44 -0.52 -6.19 12.98
N ILE A 45 -0.24 -5.66 11.78
CA ILE A 45 -1.17 -5.67 10.63
C ILE A 45 -0.91 -6.88 9.72
N GLY A 46 0.30 -7.45 9.74
CA GLY A 46 0.76 -8.53 8.88
C GLY A 46 -0.11 -9.77 8.89
N PRO A 47 -0.39 -10.38 10.06
CA PRO A 47 -1.29 -11.53 10.16
C PRO A 47 -2.68 -11.23 9.59
N PHE A 48 -3.25 -10.07 9.92
CA PHE A 48 -4.59 -9.67 9.48
C PHE A 48 -4.67 -9.49 7.96
N VAL A 49 -3.70 -8.80 7.36
CA VAL A 49 -3.66 -8.60 5.90
C VAL A 49 -3.42 -9.91 5.17
N LEU A 50 -2.59 -10.83 5.70
CA LEU A 50 -2.47 -12.15 5.08
C LEU A 50 -3.78 -12.90 5.14
N MET A 51 -4.49 -12.89 6.27
CA MET A 51 -5.76 -13.57 6.40
C MET A 51 -6.76 -13.06 5.36
N ILE A 52 -6.92 -11.73 5.26
CA ILE A 52 -7.75 -11.09 4.23
C ILE A 52 -7.28 -11.48 2.83
N TYR A 53 -5.98 -11.42 2.55
CA TYR A 53 -5.46 -11.76 1.22
C TYR A 53 -5.71 -13.23 0.86
N THR A 54 -5.52 -14.17 1.79
CA THR A 54 -5.77 -15.59 1.54
C THR A 54 -7.25 -15.87 1.34
N ILE A 55 -8.12 -15.25 2.14
CA ILE A 55 -9.57 -15.34 2.00
C ILE A 55 -10.02 -14.75 0.65
N LEU A 56 -9.55 -13.55 0.33
CA LEU A 56 -9.89 -12.83 -0.89
C LEU A 56 -9.36 -13.53 -2.15
N SER A 57 -8.12 -14.02 -2.11
CA SER A 57 -7.49 -14.63 -3.29
C SER A 57 -7.96 -16.06 -3.52
N ARG A 58 -8.13 -16.87 -2.47
CA ARG A 58 -8.45 -18.31 -2.62
C ARG A 58 -9.94 -18.60 -2.58
N ASP A 59 -10.65 -18.04 -1.59
CA ASP A 59 -12.06 -18.40 -1.36
C ASP A 59 -12.97 -17.55 -2.24
N LEU A 60 -12.71 -16.24 -2.29
CA LEU A 60 -13.50 -15.32 -3.12
C LEU A 60 -13.28 -15.55 -4.63
N SER A 61 -12.11 -16.00 -5.09
CA SER A 61 -11.92 -16.33 -6.52
C SER A 61 -12.74 -17.54 -6.96
N ARG A 62 -12.79 -18.59 -6.13
CA ARG A 62 -13.63 -19.78 -6.37
C ARG A 62 -15.10 -19.44 -6.35
N PHE A 63 -15.51 -18.64 -5.36
CA PHE A 63 -16.87 -18.10 -5.29
C PHE A 63 -17.23 -17.31 -6.54
N PHE A 64 -16.39 -16.34 -6.93
CA PHE A 64 -16.65 -15.49 -8.09
C PHE A 64 -16.72 -16.27 -9.40
N LEU A 65 -15.91 -17.34 -9.54
CA LEU A 65 -15.98 -18.24 -10.69
C LEU A 65 -17.35 -18.94 -10.77
N ILE A 66 -17.79 -19.57 -9.68
CA ILE A 66 -19.09 -20.27 -9.64
C ILE A 66 -20.23 -19.25 -9.85
N TYR A 67 -20.15 -18.10 -9.19
CA TYR A 67 -21.07 -16.99 -9.37
C TYR A 67 -21.16 -16.54 -10.83
N ALA A 68 -20.01 -16.36 -11.52
CA ALA A 68 -19.98 -15.96 -12.92
C ALA A 68 -20.66 -16.99 -13.85
N ILE A 69 -20.50 -18.29 -13.59
CA ILE A 69 -21.20 -19.35 -14.35
C ILE A 69 -22.72 -19.20 -14.22
N PHE A 70 -23.22 -19.05 -13.00
CA PHE A 70 -24.65 -18.86 -12.76
C PHE A 70 -25.15 -17.53 -13.33
N LEU A 71 -24.40 -16.44 -13.13
CA LEU A 71 -24.75 -15.13 -13.64
C LEU A 71 -24.89 -15.15 -15.16
N ILE A 72 -23.92 -15.72 -15.90
CA ILE A 72 -23.99 -15.81 -17.36
C ILE A 72 -25.17 -16.68 -17.78
N GLY A 73 -25.38 -17.85 -17.16
CA GLY A 73 -26.47 -18.77 -17.52
C GLY A 73 -27.86 -18.15 -17.34
N PHE A 74 -28.14 -17.59 -16.16
CA PHE A 74 -29.40 -16.91 -15.90
C PHE A 74 -29.53 -15.60 -16.68
N SER A 75 -28.41 -14.92 -16.97
CA SER A 75 -28.41 -13.74 -17.83
C SER A 75 -28.93 -14.02 -19.23
N GLN A 76 -28.51 -15.14 -19.83
CA GLN A 76 -29.08 -15.55 -21.11
C GLN A 76 -30.56 -15.92 -21.00
N ALA A 77 -30.99 -16.58 -19.92
CA ALA A 77 -32.40 -16.92 -19.71
C ALA A 77 -33.28 -15.66 -19.62
N PHE A 78 -32.88 -14.66 -18.82
CA PHE A 78 -33.60 -13.39 -18.70
C PHE A 78 -33.55 -12.56 -19.98
N TYR A 79 -32.42 -12.56 -20.71
CA TYR A 79 -32.32 -11.91 -22.01
C TYR A 79 -33.38 -12.44 -22.98
N ILE A 80 -33.55 -13.77 -23.06
CA ILE A 80 -34.59 -14.40 -23.90
C ILE A 80 -36.00 -14.00 -23.44
N ILE A 81 -36.26 -13.96 -22.12
CA ILE A 81 -37.56 -13.54 -21.58
C ILE A 81 -37.88 -12.10 -21.98
N PHE A 82 -36.96 -11.15 -21.76
CA PHE A 82 -37.17 -9.74 -22.12
C PHE A 82 -37.32 -9.54 -23.63
N MET A 83 -36.53 -10.24 -24.45
CA MET A 83 -36.68 -10.21 -25.90
C MET A 83 -38.08 -10.66 -26.33
N SER A 84 -38.59 -11.72 -25.70
CA SER A 84 -39.92 -12.27 -25.97
C SER A 84 -41.04 -11.29 -25.57
N CYS A 85 -40.87 -10.59 -24.45
CA CYS A 85 -41.82 -9.58 -23.99
C CYS A 85 -41.80 -8.31 -24.84
N ASN A 86 -40.62 -7.86 -25.28
CA ASN A 86 -40.48 -6.70 -26.16
C ASN A 86 -41.09 -6.96 -27.54
N ARG A 87 -40.83 -8.14 -28.13
CA ARG A 87 -41.43 -8.55 -29.40
C ARG A 87 -42.96 -8.53 -29.32
N GLN A 88 -43.52 -8.99 -28.21
CA GLN A 88 -44.96 -8.98 -27.99
C GLN A 88 -45.55 -7.57 -27.87
N LYS A 89 -44.88 -6.66 -27.17
CA LYS A 89 -45.32 -5.26 -27.09
C LYS A 89 -45.34 -4.59 -28.46
N ALA A 90 -44.33 -4.86 -29.29
CA ALA A 90 -44.28 -4.37 -30.67
C ALA A 90 -45.46 -4.91 -31.51
N GLU A 91 -45.79 -6.20 -31.36
CA GLU A 91 -46.94 -6.82 -32.03
C GLU A 91 -48.27 -6.19 -31.57
N TYR A 92 -48.47 -5.97 -30.27
CA TYR A 92 -49.69 -5.32 -29.76
C TYR A 92 -49.85 -3.87 -30.24
N GLN A 93 -48.76 -3.13 -30.36
CA GLN A 93 -48.78 -1.73 -30.81
C GLN A 93 -48.79 -1.56 -32.34
N ASN A 94 -48.80 -2.65 -33.13
CA ASN A 94 -48.61 -2.63 -34.59
C ASN A 94 -47.40 -1.78 -35.02
N ALA A 95 -46.39 -1.69 -34.16
CA ALA A 95 -45.16 -0.95 -34.45
C ALA A 95 -44.12 -1.93 -34.99
N THR A 96 -43.36 -1.52 -36.00
CA THR A 96 -42.10 -2.22 -36.31
C THR A 96 -41.26 -2.25 -35.04
N LEU A 97 -40.53 -3.35 -34.79
CA LEU A 97 -39.53 -3.42 -33.73
C LEU A 97 -38.48 -2.32 -33.96
N SER A 98 -38.78 -1.11 -33.54
CA SER A 98 -37.88 0.02 -33.60
C SER A 98 -36.78 -0.31 -32.61
N LYS A 99 -35.59 -0.63 -33.14
CA LYS A 99 -34.35 -0.71 -32.36
C LYS A 99 -34.07 0.55 -31.51
N ASP A 100 -34.85 1.61 -31.74
CA ASP A 100 -34.69 2.94 -31.14
C ASP A 100 -35.64 3.20 -29.95
N THR A 101 -36.62 2.33 -29.69
CA THR A 101 -37.52 2.50 -28.55
C THR A 101 -36.96 1.81 -27.34
N ASP A 102 -36.07 2.50 -26.60
CA ASP A 102 -35.66 2.19 -25.21
C ASP A 102 -35.64 0.69 -24.90
N GLY A 103 -35.03 -0.09 -25.80
CA GLY A 103 -35.05 -1.54 -25.78
C GLY A 103 -34.28 -2.00 -24.56
N ILE A 104 -35.03 -2.18 -23.47
CA ILE A 104 -34.52 -2.35 -22.11
C ILE A 104 -33.43 -3.44 -22.07
N MET A 105 -33.32 -4.40 -22.98
CA MET A 105 -32.23 -5.37 -23.00
C MET A 105 -31.83 -5.76 -24.43
N ASP A 106 -31.40 -4.83 -25.27
CA ASP A 106 -31.05 -5.18 -26.66
C ASP A 106 -29.73 -5.95 -26.77
N HIS A 107 -28.76 -5.62 -25.90
CA HIS A 107 -27.45 -6.27 -25.88
C HIS A 107 -27.31 -7.31 -24.76
N PRO A 108 -26.74 -8.50 -25.03
CA PRO A 108 -26.55 -9.53 -24.02
C PRO A 108 -25.64 -9.08 -22.85
N MET A 109 -24.73 -8.13 -23.11
CA MET A 109 -23.87 -7.55 -22.06
C MET A 109 -24.65 -6.64 -21.11
N GLU A 110 -25.68 -5.94 -21.58
CA GLU A 110 -26.58 -5.14 -20.74
C GLU A 110 -27.33 -6.05 -19.76
N ALA A 111 -27.76 -7.23 -20.22
CA ALA A 111 -28.44 -8.22 -19.39
C ALA A 111 -27.55 -8.71 -18.23
N ILE A 112 -26.27 -8.96 -18.51
CA ILE A 112 -25.27 -9.33 -17.48
C ILE A 112 -25.17 -8.24 -16.42
N MET A 113 -25.02 -6.98 -16.85
CA MET A 113 -24.86 -5.83 -15.94
C MET A 113 -26.10 -5.62 -15.06
N ARG A 114 -27.30 -5.73 -15.63
CA ARG A 114 -28.55 -5.53 -14.87
C ARG A 114 -28.80 -6.63 -13.86
N ILE A 115 -28.47 -7.87 -14.21
CA ILE A 115 -28.60 -9.01 -13.30
C ILE A 115 -27.55 -8.94 -12.20
N PHE A 116 -26.35 -8.45 -12.51
CA PHE A 116 -25.37 -8.11 -11.49
C PHE A 116 -25.90 -7.03 -10.52
N ILE A 117 -26.46 -5.93 -11.01
CA ILE A 117 -27.06 -4.87 -10.16
C ILE A 117 -28.23 -5.43 -9.32
N MET A 118 -29.06 -6.29 -9.93
CA MET A 118 -30.15 -6.99 -9.25
C MET A 118 -29.64 -7.82 -8.05
N THR A 119 -28.55 -8.58 -8.21
CA THR A 119 -27.98 -9.40 -7.12
C THR A 119 -27.44 -8.60 -5.94
N ILE A 120 -26.99 -7.36 -6.17
CA ILE A 120 -26.45 -6.51 -5.10
C ILE A 120 -27.58 -6.06 -4.16
N GLY A 121 -28.81 -5.94 -4.66
CA GLY A 121 -29.95 -5.58 -3.82
C GLY A 121 -31.09 -4.87 -4.56
N GLU A 122 -30.93 -4.50 -5.84
CA GLU A 122 -31.99 -3.82 -6.61
C GLU A 122 -33.03 -4.78 -7.21
N PHE A 123 -33.33 -5.87 -6.51
CA PHE A 123 -34.23 -6.93 -6.98
C PHE A 123 -35.67 -6.43 -7.20
N MET A 124 -36.15 -5.47 -6.41
CA MET A 124 -37.51 -4.90 -6.54
C MET A 124 -37.70 -4.10 -7.82
N VAL A 125 -36.69 -3.34 -8.25
CA VAL A 125 -36.74 -2.51 -9.46
C VAL A 125 -36.80 -3.44 -10.69
N PHE A 126 -35.95 -4.45 -10.70
CA PHE A 126 -35.93 -5.45 -11.76
C PHE A 126 -37.25 -6.24 -11.83
N TYR A 127 -37.76 -6.69 -10.69
CA TYR A 127 -39.04 -7.42 -10.61
C TYR A 127 -40.21 -6.58 -11.14
N ARG A 128 -40.33 -5.32 -10.70
CA ARG A 128 -41.36 -4.40 -11.21
C ARG A 128 -41.22 -4.23 -12.72
N LYS A 129 -39.99 -4.03 -13.21
CA LYS A 129 -39.73 -3.84 -14.63
C LYS A 129 -40.12 -5.08 -15.44
N MET A 130 -39.84 -6.29 -14.95
CA MET A 130 -40.26 -7.54 -15.59
C MET A 130 -41.79 -7.63 -15.69
N VAL A 131 -42.50 -7.39 -14.58
CA VAL A 131 -43.97 -7.48 -14.54
C VAL A 131 -44.63 -6.42 -15.44
N THR A 132 -44.10 -5.20 -15.52
CA THR A 132 -44.62 -4.16 -16.44
C THR A 132 -44.20 -4.40 -17.90
N SER A 133 -43.14 -5.18 -18.14
CA SER A 133 -42.63 -5.43 -19.50
C SER A 133 -43.35 -6.56 -20.23
N CYS A 134 -43.90 -7.52 -19.50
CA CYS A 134 -44.57 -8.69 -20.06
C CYS A 134 -46.06 -8.62 -19.75
N ASP A 135 -46.92 -8.64 -20.78
CA ASP A 135 -48.39 -8.57 -20.59
C ASP A 135 -49.03 -9.97 -20.57
N ARG A 136 -48.38 -10.98 -21.19
CA ARG A 136 -48.88 -12.36 -21.15
C ARG A 136 -48.65 -13.02 -19.81
N THR A 137 -49.73 -13.52 -19.25
CA THR A 137 -49.76 -14.27 -17.99
C THR A 137 -48.72 -15.40 -17.97
N MET A 138 -48.57 -16.17 -19.06
CA MET A 138 -47.62 -17.30 -19.12
C MET A 138 -46.15 -16.88 -18.99
N MET A 139 -45.72 -15.84 -19.72
CA MET A 139 -44.34 -15.35 -19.61
C MET A 139 -44.07 -14.69 -18.26
N ILE A 140 -45.07 -14.00 -17.69
CA ILE A 140 -44.97 -13.43 -16.34
C ILE A 140 -44.74 -14.55 -15.31
N TYR A 141 -45.48 -15.66 -15.38
CA TYR A 141 -45.28 -16.79 -14.45
C TYR A 141 -43.90 -17.43 -14.60
N ILE A 142 -43.42 -17.65 -15.83
CA ILE A 142 -42.08 -18.18 -16.08
C ILE A 142 -41.01 -17.22 -15.54
N GLY A 143 -41.15 -15.92 -15.79
CA GLY A 143 -40.23 -14.89 -15.27
C GLY A 143 -40.20 -14.84 -13.75
N LYS A 144 -41.38 -14.89 -13.09
CA LYS A 144 -41.48 -14.96 -11.63
C LYS A 144 -40.81 -16.21 -11.04
N ALA A 145 -41.03 -17.37 -11.66
CA ALA A 145 -40.41 -18.62 -11.23
C ALA A 145 -38.88 -18.57 -11.37
N MET A 146 -38.37 -18.12 -12.53
CA MET A 146 -36.93 -17.94 -12.76
C MET A 146 -36.31 -16.93 -11.81
N PHE A 147 -37.01 -15.85 -11.47
CA PHE A 147 -36.57 -14.87 -10.49
C PHE A 147 -36.43 -15.45 -9.08
N ILE A 148 -37.41 -16.21 -8.62
CA ILE A 148 -37.34 -16.86 -7.29
C ILE A 148 -36.21 -17.89 -7.24
N ILE A 149 -36.07 -18.71 -8.28
CA ILE A 149 -34.98 -19.70 -8.38
C ILE A 149 -33.64 -18.99 -8.38
N TYR A 150 -33.50 -17.92 -9.16
CA TYR A 150 -32.27 -17.12 -9.22
C TYR A 150 -31.89 -16.54 -7.85
N GLU A 151 -32.82 -15.88 -7.17
CA GLU A 151 -32.57 -15.32 -5.85
C GLU A 151 -32.17 -16.40 -4.83
N LEU A 152 -32.89 -17.53 -4.80
CA LEU A 152 -32.57 -18.62 -3.89
C LEU A 152 -31.15 -19.17 -4.14
N PHE A 153 -30.78 -19.39 -5.41
CA PHE A 153 -29.48 -19.95 -5.77
C PHE A 153 -28.34 -18.94 -5.65
N VAL A 154 -28.55 -17.68 -6.02
CA VAL A 154 -27.47 -16.69 -6.11
C VAL A 154 -27.32 -15.90 -4.83
N SER A 155 -28.39 -15.38 -4.24
CA SER A 155 -28.26 -14.59 -3.01
C SER A 155 -28.17 -15.51 -1.79
N VAL A 156 -29.07 -16.48 -1.61
CA VAL A 156 -29.10 -17.27 -0.37
C VAL A 156 -28.05 -18.39 -0.36
N MET A 157 -28.04 -19.25 -1.38
CA MET A 157 -27.18 -20.44 -1.39
C MET A 157 -25.68 -20.08 -1.51
N GLN A 158 -25.32 -19.09 -2.34
CA GLN A 158 -23.91 -18.75 -2.52
C GLN A 158 -23.33 -17.92 -1.36
N LEU A 159 -24.11 -17.01 -0.73
CA LEU A 159 -23.65 -16.32 0.49
C LEU A 159 -23.31 -17.33 1.60
N ASN A 160 -24.13 -18.38 1.75
CA ASN A 160 -23.87 -19.43 2.73
C ASN A 160 -22.57 -20.19 2.43
N LEU A 161 -22.29 -20.52 1.16
CA LEU A 161 -21.03 -21.16 0.76
C LEU A 161 -19.83 -20.24 0.99
N LEU A 162 -19.99 -18.94 0.75
CA LEU A 162 -18.92 -17.95 0.97
C LEU A 162 -18.54 -17.90 2.45
N ILE A 163 -19.51 -17.74 3.34
CA ILE A 163 -19.28 -17.68 4.79
C ILE A 163 -18.68 -19.00 5.30
N ALA A 164 -19.15 -20.15 4.79
CA ALA A 164 -18.63 -21.46 5.18
C ALA A 164 -17.15 -21.66 4.77
N MET A 165 -16.73 -21.13 3.61
CA MET A 165 -15.32 -21.17 3.20
C MET A 165 -14.48 -20.21 4.03
N MET A 166 -14.93 -18.97 4.22
CA MET A 166 -14.25 -17.95 5.02
C MET A 166 -14.06 -18.36 6.48
N GLY A 167 -15.03 -19.05 7.09
CA GLY A 167 -14.90 -19.57 8.45
C GLY A 167 -13.74 -20.56 8.58
N ARG A 168 -13.65 -21.54 7.67
CA ARG A 168 -12.57 -22.55 7.72
C ARG A 168 -11.18 -21.96 7.48
N THR A 169 -11.05 -20.96 6.61
CA THR A 169 -9.77 -20.29 6.37
C THR A 169 -9.39 -19.35 7.52
N TYR A 170 -10.34 -18.69 8.17
CA TYR A 170 -10.09 -17.95 9.41
C TYR A 170 -9.42 -18.83 10.48
N ASP A 171 -9.98 -20.02 10.71
CA ASP A 171 -9.49 -20.96 11.72
C ASP A 171 -8.09 -21.49 11.38
N LEU A 172 -7.83 -21.82 10.11
CA LEU A 172 -6.54 -22.39 9.69
C LEU A 172 -5.37 -21.40 9.81
N ILE A 173 -5.58 -20.11 9.54
CA ILE A 173 -4.51 -19.10 9.61
C ILE A 173 -4.32 -18.58 11.04
N SER A 174 -5.38 -18.37 11.81
CA SER A 174 -5.30 -17.77 13.17
C SER A 174 -4.44 -18.61 14.14
N GLY A 175 -4.34 -19.92 13.94
CA GLY A 175 -3.46 -20.81 14.72
C GLY A 175 -1.96 -20.59 14.49
N THR A 176 -1.54 -19.90 13.42
CA THR A 176 -0.12 -19.80 12.99
C THR A 176 0.53 -18.45 13.33
N GLN A 177 0.80 -18.21 14.62
CA GLN A 177 1.39 -16.95 15.10
C GLN A 177 2.79 -16.61 14.54
N THR A 178 3.48 -17.57 13.92
CA THR A 178 4.82 -17.38 13.35
C THR A 178 4.82 -16.93 11.89
N GLU A 179 3.65 -16.92 11.24
CA GLU A 179 3.55 -16.70 9.79
C GLU A 179 3.95 -15.28 9.37
N TRP A 180 3.79 -14.28 10.25
CA TRP A 180 4.23 -12.91 9.97
C TRP A 180 5.75 -12.82 9.81
N LYS A 181 6.54 -13.68 10.48
CA LYS A 181 8.00 -13.69 10.34
C LYS A 181 8.40 -14.14 8.94
N ARG A 182 7.70 -15.16 8.41
CA ARG A 182 7.89 -15.65 7.03
C ARG A 182 7.59 -14.54 6.03
N GLN A 183 6.49 -13.81 6.23
CA GLN A 183 6.12 -12.69 5.36
C GLN A 183 7.09 -11.52 5.44
N TRP A 184 7.54 -11.16 6.65
CA TRP A 184 8.53 -10.12 6.86
C TRP A 184 9.83 -10.43 6.12
N ALA A 185 10.30 -11.68 6.20
CA ALA A 185 11.46 -12.14 5.44
C ALA A 185 11.25 -12.04 3.92
N GLN A 186 10.07 -12.40 3.41
CA GLN A 186 9.73 -12.28 1.99
C GLN A 186 9.73 -10.81 1.51
N VAL A 187 9.16 -9.90 2.30
CA VAL A 187 9.15 -8.47 1.97
C VAL A 187 10.56 -7.90 1.98
N ILE A 188 11.40 -8.27 2.96
CA ILE A 188 12.82 -7.86 2.99
C ILE A 188 13.53 -8.34 1.74
N LEU A 189 13.38 -9.61 1.36
CA LEU A 189 14.04 -10.14 0.17
C LEU A 189 13.63 -9.41 -1.11
N MET A 190 12.34 -9.08 -1.27
CA MET A 190 11.86 -8.28 -2.40
C MET A 190 12.40 -6.85 -2.39
N LEU A 191 12.50 -6.23 -1.22
CA LEU A 191 13.11 -4.91 -1.07
C LEU A 191 14.61 -4.96 -1.40
N GLU A 192 15.34 -5.96 -0.91
CA GLU A 192 16.76 -6.17 -1.22
C GLU A 192 17.00 -6.40 -2.71
N PHE A 193 16.09 -7.11 -3.38
CA PHE A 193 16.13 -7.31 -4.83
C PHE A 193 15.87 -6.02 -5.61
N SER A 194 15.03 -5.13 -5.07
CA SER A 194 14.72 -3.83 -5.68
C SER A 194 15.84 -2.80 -5.54
N LEU A 195 16.88 -3.09 -4.73
CA LEU A 195 18.04 -2.22 -4.55
C LEU A 195 19.13 -2.50 -5.60
N ASN A 196 19.80 -1.43 -6.03
CA ASN A 196 21.01 -1.55 -6.85
C ASN A 196 22.10 -2.34 -6.11
N PRO A 197 22.94 -3.13 -6.81
CA PRO A 197 23.94 -4.01 -6.17
C PRO A 197 24.87 -3.31 -5.18
N LYS A 198 25.28 -2.07 -5.48
CA LYS A 198 26.13 -1.24 -4.61
C LYS A 198 25.42 -0.84 -3.31
N ALA A 199 24.15 -0.47 -3.39
CA ALA A 199 23.34 -0.11 -2.22
C ALA A 199 23.07 -1.34 -1.33
N ARG A 200 22.80 -2.49 -1.95
CA ARG A 200 22.66 -3.78 -1.27
C ARG A 200 23.94 -4.17 -0.53
N LEU A 201 25.10 -3.99 -1.16
CA LEU A 201 26.40 -4.21 -0.50
C LEU A 201 26.58 -3.28 0.70
N ASN A 202 26.28 -1.98 0.56
CA ASN A 202 26.38 -1.03 1.67
C ASN A 202 25.45 -1.40 2.84
N ALA A 203 24.24 -1.90 2.54
CA ALA A 203 23.34 -2.42 3.56
C ALA A 203 23.95 -3.64 4.28
N LEU A 204 24.49 -4.60 3.52
CA LEU A 204 25.19 -5.77 4.06
C LEU A 204 26.36 -5.40 4.97
N LEU A 205 27.16 -4.42 4.58
CA LEU A 205 28.29 -3.94 5.37
C LEU A 205 27.86 -3.28 6.69
N LYS A 206 26.63 -2.78 6.79
CA LYS A 206 26.11 -2.13 7.98
C LYS A 206 25.76 -3.10 9.10
N TYR A 207 25.25 -4.29 8.76
CA TYR A 207 24.84 -5.31 9.75
C TYR A 207 25.82 -6.49 9.89
N SER A 208 26.75 -6.68 8.95
CA SER A 208 27.79 -7.71 9.04
C SER A 208 29.09 -7.20 9.66
N ARG A 209 29.84 -8.09 10.33
CA ARG A 209 31.15 -7.81 10.92
C ARG A 209 32.22 -8.71 10.31
N PRO A 210 33.44 -8.21 10.06
CA PRO A 210 34.53 -9.05 9.57
C PRO A 210 34.90 -10.13 10.61
N ILE A 211 35.23 -11.33 10.13
CA ILE A 211 35.64 -12.46 10.94
C ILE A 211 37.17 -12.42 11.08
N GLY A 212 37.65 -12.28 12.32
CA GLY A 212 39.09 -12.22 12.58
C GLY A 212 39.77 -11.03 11.89
N ILE A 213 40.86 -11.31 11.16
CA ILE A 213 41.71 -10.31 10.50
C ILE A 213 41.22 -10.03 9.06
N SER A 214 40.57 -11.00 8.42
CA SER A 214 40.16 -10.90 7.02
C SER A 214 38.95 -9.95 6.89
N LYS A 215 39.04 -8.95 6.01
CA LYS A 215 37.91 -8.02 5.73
C LYS A 215 36.87 -8.62 4.78
N GLN A 216 37.22 -9.72 4.12
CA GLN A 216 36.41 -10.41 3.12
C GLN A 216 35.38 -11.34 3.77
N GLU A 217 35.80 -12.12 4.77
CA GLU A 217 34.89 -13.00 5.49
C GLU A 217 34.12 -12.21 6.52
N ARG A 218 32.78 -12.30 6.47
CA ARG A 218 31.90 -11.50 7.32
C ARG A 218 30.81 -12.36 7.90
N ALA A 219 30.46 -12.10 9.15
CA ALA A 219 29.41 -12.78 9.90
C ALA A 219 28.32 -11.82 10.38
N PHE A 220 27.12 -12.36 10.56
CA PHE A 220 26.03 -11.69 11.25
C PHE A 220 26.11 -11.95 12.75
N VAL A 221 26.18 -10.89 13.57
CA VAL A 221 26.31 -11.02 15.02
C VAL A 221 24.92 -11.05 15.67
N VAL A 222 24.49 -12.23 16.13
CA VAL A 222 23.22 -12.40 16.86
C VAL A 222 23.49 -12.24 18.36
N VAL A 223 22.99 -11.15 18.96
CA VAL A 223 22.98 -11.00 20.42
C VAL A 223 21.75 -11.72 20.96
N ARG A 224 21.90 -12.95 21.45
CA ARG A 224 20.85 -13.62 22.21
C ARG A 224 20.73 -12.91 23.57
N LYS A 225 19.58 -12.28 23.82
CA LYS A 225 19.20 -11.90 25.19
C LYS A 225 18.76 -13.18 25.88
N THR A 226 19.67 -13.82 26.60
CA THR A 226 19.29 -14.75 27.66
C THR A 226 18.59 -13.88 28.71
N SER A 227 17.26 -13.79 28.70
CA SER A 227 16.53 -13.06 29.74
C SER A 227 16.00 -14.00 30.82
N ASP A 228 15.81 -15.27 30.47
CA ASP A 228 14.92 -16.13 31.24
C ASP A 228 15.69 -16.98 32.28
N SER A 229 16.98 -17.21 32.08
CA SER A 229 17.83 -17.96 33.03
C SER A 229 18.74 -17.09 33.89
N LEU A 230 18.73 -15.76 33.74
CA LEU A 230 19.60 -14.90 34.55
C LEU A 230 18.93 -14.54 35.88
N SER A 231 19.70 -14.72 36.95
CA SER A 231 19.36 -14.24 38.29
C SER A 231 19.09 -12.74 38.26
N GLU A 232 18.17 -12.25 39.10
CA GLU A 232 17.85 -10.83 39.20
C GLU A 232 19.09 -9.96 39.43
N MET A 233 20.08 -10.47 40.17
CA MET A 233 21.36 -9.80 40.39
C MET A 233 22.11 -9.58 39.07
N GLU A 234 22.17 -10.59 38.21
CA GLU A 234 22.86 -10.48 36.93
C GLU A 234 22.11 -9.54 35.97
N LYS A 235 20.77 -9.53 36.03
CA LYS A 235 19.93 -8.56 35.29
C LYS A 235 20.25 -7.13 35.73
N GLN A 236 20.38 -6.88 37.04
CA GLN A 236 20.77 -5.57 37.56
C GLN A 236 22.20 -5.19 37.16
N PHE A 237 23.15 -6.11 37.25
CA PHE A 237 24.53 -5.87 36.84
C PHE A 237 24.62 -5.51 35.36
N ARG A 238 23.89 -6.23 34.48
CA ARG A 238 23.80 -5.91 33.05
C ARG A 238 23.17 -4.54 32.80
N LYS A 239 22.10 -4.17 33.51
CA LYS A 239 21.51 -2.81 33.42
C LYS A 239 22.52 -1.73 33.80
N LYS A 240 23.29 -1.92 34.88
CA LYS A 240 24.37 -0.99 35.29
C LYS A 240 25.48 -0.91 34.24
N GLN A 241 25.90 -2.04 33.67
CA GLN A 241 26.91 -2.07 32.63
C GLN A 241 26.43 -1.35 31.36
N GLU A 242 25.18 -1.56 30.94
CA GLU A 242 24.58 -0.84 29.82
C GLU A 242 24.50 0.66 30.07
N GLN A 243 24.14 1.08 31.29
CA GLN A 243 24.09 2.48 31.68
C GLN A 243 25.50 3.12 31.67
N CYS A 244 26.49 2.46 32.27
CA CYS A 244 27.89 2.91 32.25
C CYS A 244 28.41 3.04 30.80
N MET A 245 28.07 2.09 29.93
CA MET A 245 28.45 2.16 28.52
C MET A 245 27.74 3.31 27.78
N ARG A 246 26.47 3.61 28.09
CA ARG A 246 25.76 4.79 27.56
C ARG A 246 26.38 6.09 28.03
N GLU A 247 26.78 6.18 29.29
CA GLU A 247 27.46 7.35 29.87
C GLU A 247 28.84 7.56 29.25
N LYS A 248 29.65 6.50 29.08
CA LYS A 248 30.92 6.57 28.35
C LYS A 248 30.73 7.05 26.92
N LYS A 249 29.70 6.57 26.20
CA LYS A 249 29.37 7.06 24.84
C LYS A 249 28.98 8.53 24.84
N ARG A 250 28.13 8.98 25.78
CA ARG A 250 27.77 10.41 25.93
C ARG A 250 28.98 11.26 26.26
N ALA A 251 29.88 10.80 27.14
CA ALA A 251 31.11 11.49 27.49
C ALA A 251 32.07 11.58 26.29
N LEU A 252 32.21 10.50 25.52
CA LEU A 252 32.99 10.51 24.28
C LEU A 252 32.39 11.46 23.23
N LEU A 253 31.06 11.49 23.10
CA LEU A 253 30.39 12.43 22.18
C LEU A 253 30.60 13.88 22.63
N LYS A 254 30.45 14.17 23.93
CA LYS A 254 30.75 15.49 24.51
C LYS A 254 32.21 15.88 24.32
N ARG A 255 33.16 14.95 24.48
CA ARG A 255 34.59 15.18 24.20
C ARG A 255 34.84 15.47 22.73
N ARG A 256 34.24 14.68 21.81
CA ARG A 256 34.35 14.92 20.37
C ARG A 256 33.74 16.26 19.97
N LEU A 257 32.59 16.62 20.54
CA LEU A 257 31.94 17.90 20.31
C LEU A 257 32.81 19.06 20.85
N LYS A 258 33.37 18.94 22.05
CA LYS A 258 34.33 19.91 22.60
C LYS A 258 35.59 20.04 21.75
N LEU A 259 36.15 18.94 21.26
CA LEU A 259 37.30 18.96 20.35
C LEU A 259 36.92 19.59 19.02
N PHE A 260 35.72 19.34 18.50
CA PHE A 260 35.21 19.99 17.30
C PHE A 260 35.09 21.50 17.49
N PHE A 261 34.48 21.97 18.59
CA PHE A 261 34.40 23.39 18.93
C PHE A 261 35.76 24.01 19.24
N SER A 262 36.65 23.33 19.97
CA SER A 262 37.99 23.82 20.27
C SER A 262 38.86 23.91 19.01
N SER A 263 38.75 22.95 18.09
CA SER A 263 39.44 23.02 16.79
C SER A 263 38.87 24.13 15.90
N HIS A 264 37.55 24.37 15.92
CA HIS A 264 36.95 25.51 15.23
C HIS A 264 37.36 26.84 15.88
N CYS A 265 37.34 26.93 17.21
CA CYS A 265 37.75 28.12 17.94
C CYS A 265 39.25 28.39 17.75
N PHE A 266 40.08 27.35 17.70
CA PHE A 266 41.50 27.47 17.34
C PHE A 266 41.65 27.95 15.90
N LYS A 267 40.91 27.40 14.93
CA LYS A 267 40.91 27.90 13.55
C LYS A 267 40.46 29.36 13.47
N TYR A 268 39.43 29.77 14.21
CA TYR A 268 38.99 31.17 14.29
C TYR A 268 40.04 32.06 14.97
N ALA A 269 40.69 31.60 16.03
CA ALA A 269 41.76 32.33 16.71
C ALA A 269 43.01 32.46 15.84
N THR A 270 43.39 31.41 15.09
CA THR A 270 44.48 31.46 14.10
C THR A 270 44.12 32.38 12.94
N LEU A 271 42.85 32.38 12.48
CA LEU A 271 42.38 33.33 11.47
C LEU A 271 42.45 34.77 12.00
N MET A 272 42.02 35.02 13.25
CA MET A 272 42.10 36.33 13.89
C MET A 272 43.54 36.79 14.14
N LEU A 273 44.45 35.87 14.50
CA LEU A 273 45.88 36.15 14.61
C LEU A 273 46.50 36.46 13.25
N ASN A 274 46.16 35.71 12.19
CA ASN A 274 46.59 36.01 10.83
C ASN A 274 46.03 37.35 10.33
N VAL A 275 44.80 37.71 10.68
CA VAL A 275 44.24 39.04 10.38
C VAL A 275 44.97 40.12 11.16
N LYS A 276 45.40 39.85 12.40
CA LYS A 276 46.15 40.81 13.22
C LYS A 276 47.61 40.96 12.76
N ASP A 277 48.25 39.90 12.27
CA ASP A 277 49.57 39.96 11.64
C ASP A 277 49.50 40.63 10.25
N HIS A 278 48.43 40.39 9.48
CA HIS A 278 48.19 41.15 8.25
C HIS A 278 47.92 42.62 8.55
N ALA A 279 47.13 42.94 9.58
CA ALA A 279 46.89 44.31 10.01
C ALA A 279 48.16 44.96 10.56
N SER A 280 49.00 44.24 11.31
CA SER A 280 50.28 44.77 11.80
C SER A 280 51.28 45.02 10.68
N ASN A 281 51.23 44.23 9.60
CA ASN A 281 52.03 44.46 8.40
C ASN A 281 51.45 45.57 7.51
N HIS A 282 50.14 45.84 7.59
CA HIS A 282 49.48 46.91 6.82
C HIS A 282 49.28 48.22 7.60
N LEU A 283 49.46 48.27 8.92
CA LEU A 283 49.39 49.52 9.69
C LEU A 283 50.63 50.42 9.55
N ASN A 284 51.65 49.96 8.80
CA ASN A 284 52.66 50.84 8.21
C ASN A 284 52.25 51.42 6.84
N ALA A 285 51.00 51.19 6.42
CA ALA A 285 50.39 51.82 5.25
C ALA A 285 48.99 52.34 5.61
N SER A 286 48.91 53.65 5.85
CA SER A 286 47.71 54.50 5.82
C SER A 286 46.65 54.36 6.92
N MET A 287 46.30 55.54 7.43
CA MET A 287 45.22 55.86 8.38
C MET A 287 43.83 55.43 7.88
N THR A 288 42.95 55.12 8.85
CA THR A 288 41.54 55.57 8.99
C THR A 288 40.48 54.47 9.28
N VAL A 289 39.61 54.81 10.24
CA VAL A 289 38.22 54.35 10.52
C VAL A 289 37.94 52.98 11.17
N GLY A 290 37.70 53.02 12.50
CA GLY A 290 36.41 52.68 13.14
C GLY A 290 35.89 51.23 13.20
N SER A 291 35.81 50.68 14.44
CA SER A 291 34.62 50.12 15.16
C SER A 291 33.55 49.25 14.44
N PRO A 292 32.75 48.40 15.14
CA PRO A 292 32.92 47.66 16.39
C PRO A 292 32.73 46.13 16.24
N ALA A 293 33.06 45.40 17.30
CA ALA A 293 32.81 43.96 17.44
C ALA A 293 31.31 43.61 17.40
N ASP A 294 30.94 42.68 16.52
CA ASP A 294 29.56 42.25 16.31
C ASP A 294 28.96 41.54 17.55
N PRO A 295 27.81 42.02 18.08
CA PRO A 295 27.14 41.45 19.26
C PRO A 295 26.54 40.05 19.06
N ILE A 296 26.57 39.50 17.84
CA ILE A 296 26.02 38.17 17.52
C ILE A 296 26.74 37.06 18.30
N CYS A 297 28.04 37.22 18.56
CA CYS A 297 28.83 36.20 19.25
C CYS A 297 28.53 36.10 20.77
N ARG A 298 28.06 37.19 21.40
CA ARG A 298 27.64 37.15 22.82
C ARG A 298 26.28 36.48 22.97
N ILE A 299 25.32 36.79 22.10
CA ILE A 299 23.95 36.25 22.18
C ILE A 299 23.94 34.71 22.04
N LEU A 300 24.79 34.14 21.16
CA LEU A 300 24.85 32.68 20.99
C LEU A 300 25.43 31.94 22.22
N THR A 301 26.27 32.62 23.01
CA THR A 301 26.90 32.02 24.19
C THR A 301 25.93 32.00 25.37
N ASP A 302 25.11 33.05 25.51
CA ASP A 302 24.14 33.15 26.61
C ASP A 302 22.93 32.21 26.43
N ILE A 303 22.47 31.99 25.18
CA ILE A 303 21.34 31.08 24.91
C ILE A 303 21.68 29.61 25.23
N ILE A 304 22.94 29.20 25.05
CA ILE A 304 23.35 27.79 25.23
C ILE A 304 23.64 27.45 26.70
N ILE A 305 23.94 28.43 27.56
CA ILE A 305 24.16 28.19 28.99
C ILE A 305 22.84 28.05 29.76
N SER A 306 21.73 28.62 29.26
CA SER A 306 20.41 28.51 29.87
C SER A 306 19.56 27.31 29.41
N LEU A 307 20.07 26.43 28.54
CA LEU A 307 19.40 25.21 28.04
C LEU A 307 20.12 23.94 28.50
#